data_AF-A0A7J4T4V7-F1
#
_entry.id   AF-A0A7J4T4V7-F1
#
_cell.length_a   1.000
_cell.length_b   1.000
_cell.length_c   1.000
_cell.angle_alpha   90.00
_cell.angle_beta   90.00
_cell.angle_gamma   90.00
#
_symmetry.space_group_name_H-M   'P 1'
#
loop_
_entity.id
_entity.type
_entity.pdbx_description
1 polymer ?
#
loop_
_entity_poly.entity_id
_entity_poly.type
_entity_poly.pdbx_seq_one_letter_code
_entity_poly.pdbx_strand_id
1 'polypeptide(L)'
;LLMVNILQVTQGLGLFVGIVVGSLVIFLSWLFFRMKIMGKSLLPQEGPPGEFAWTTLGLCLWYFSGLVLDGWAHTHGEVDASFFTPWHALFYSGFIAYSGFIIWTLWRISTEPFSFSKNRFISFFSGMPKGYGPAVVGMILFGIAGVGDMIWHILFGLEGGLDILLSPTHLMLAAGMAIGVMAPFWVSWHHSHDKEHLFKNQLSGVVSLGICMSVLTFFTRFAHLQNLNLKEICRGHGSAIIAQADNCTTSLRFSQNLPTTAVFSDDGFQLGIISMQVQAVIMMGIILLYLKRWNPARGTLLTLFAVNGLAVSFLAPGPLEDIPGKLLLTIVIGIIAEYLYHFVQPKSNRIRWFAFAFLLPLLANLAWWLFMIINHGFSFEIENSEIILGPLGWSVHGTFGTFVAAGFTGAFIALISDSPELPNHSIVSD
;
A
#
# COMPACT_ATOMS: atom_id res chain seq x y z
N LEU A 1 8.78 0.50 -36.52
CA LEU A 1 8.13 0.27 -35.20
C LEU A 1 8.95 -0.66 -34.32
N LEU A 2 9.07 -1.96 -34.60
CA LEU A 2 9.81 -2.91 -33.72
C LEU A 2 11.27 -2.50 -33.40
N MET A 3 12.03 -2.08 -34.42
CA MET A 3 13.44 -1.69 -34.25
C MET A 3 13.62 -0.35 -33.52
N VAL A 4 12.63 0.56 -33.61
CA VAL A 4 12.60 1.83 -32.88
C VAL A 4 12.27 1.58 -31.41
N ASN A 5 11.31 0.68 -31.12
CA ASN A 5 10.99 0.26 -29.76
C ASN A 5 12.18 -0.39 -29.05
N ILE A 6 12.97 -1.24 -29.73
CA ILE A 6 14.16 -1.88 -29.13
C ILE A 6 15.24 -0.85 -28.76
N LEU A 7 15.52 0.12 -29.62
CA LEU A 7 16.52 1.16 -29.34
C LEU A 7 16.07 2.08 -28.20
N GLN A 8 14.77 2.40 -28.12
CA GLN A 8 14.21 3.21 -27.04
C GLN A 8 14.21 2.45 -25.70
N VAL A 9 13.88 1.15 -25.71
CA VAL A 9 13.88 0.29 -24.52
C VAL A 9 15.28 0.08 -23.94
N THR A 10 16.35 0.09 -24.76
CA THR A 10 17.71 -0.25 -24.31
C THR A 10 18.54 0.94 -23.80
N GLN A 11 18.04 2.17 -23.92
CA GLN A 11 18.72 3.34 -23.37
C GLN A 11 18.82 3.23 -21.84
N GLY A 12 19.98 3.56 -21.27
CA GLY A 12 20.18 3.49 -19.81
C GLY A 12 20.61 2.12 -19.26
N LEU A 13 20.68 1.07 -20.10
CA LEU A 13 21.02 -0.29 -19.68
C LEU A 13 22.33 -0.39 -18.89
N GLY A 14 23.37 0.37 -19.25
CA GLY A 14 24.65 0.36 -18.55
C GLY A 14 24.54 0.82 -17.08
N LEU A 15 23.84 1.93 -16.84
CA LEU A 15 23.62 2.44 -15.49
C LEU A 15 22.68 1.51 -14.69
N PHE A 16 21.64 1.01 -15.34
CA PHE A 16 20.74 0.01 -14.76
C PHE A 16 21.51 -1.22 -14.26
N VAL A 17 22.31 -1.85 -15.12
CA VAL A 17 23.12 -3.02 -14.77
C VAL A 17 24.13 -2.68 -13.67
N GLY A 18 24.75 -1.50 -13.73
CA GLY A 18 25.68 -1.03 -12.69
C GLY A 18 25.03 -0.96 -11.30
N ILE A 19 23.82 -0.39 -11.20
CA ILE A 19 23.06 -0.30 -9.95
C ILE A 19 22.66 -1.69 -9.45
N VAL A 20 22.14 -2.55 -10.34
CA VAL A 20 21.72 -3.91 -9.96
C VAL A 20 22.90 -4.74 -9.47
N VAL A 21 23.99 -4.81 -10.23
CA VAL A 21 25.16 -5.61 -9.86
C VAL A 21 25.82 -5.04 -8.61
N GLY A 22 26.03 -3.73 -8.54
CA GLY A 22 26.68 -3.07 -7.40
C GLY A 22 25.93 -3.32 -6.08
N SER A 23 24.61 -3.14 -6.09
CA SER A 23 23.77 -3.37 -4.91
C SER A 23 23.73 -4.83 -4.47
N LEU A 24 23.67 -5.78 -5.42
CA LEU A 24 23.73 -7.20 -5.13
C LEU A 24 25.09 -7.64 -4.57
N VAL A 25 26.21 -7.08 -5.06
CA VAL A 25 27.55 -7.34 -4.52
C VAL A 25 27.67 -6.89 -3.06
N ILE A 26 27.10 -5.72 -2.72
CA ILE A 26 27.05 -5.24 -1.34
C ILE A 26 26.26 -6.22 -0.47
N PHE A 27 25.09 -6.66 -0.96
CA PHE A 27 24.25 -7.61 -0.23
C PHE A 27 24.92 -8.98 -0.03
N LEU A 28 25.55 -9.53 -1.07
CA LEU A 28 26.30 -10.78 -0.99
C LEU A 28 27.51 -10.67 -0.05
N SER A 29 28.21 -9.53 -0.05
CA SER A 29 29.29 -9.27 0.90
C SER A 29 28.78 -9.22 2.33
N TRP A 30 27.62 -8.59 2.56
CA TRP A 30 26.96 -8.60 3.86
C TRP A 30 26.56 -10.02 4.28
N LEU A 31 25.94 -10.81 3.41
CA LEU A 31 25.60 -12.22 3.68
C LEU A 31 26.83 -13.04 4.06
N PHE A 32 27.92 -12.91 3.30
CA PHE A 32 29.18 -13.57 3.59
C PHE A 32 29.70 -13.21 4.98
N PHE A 33 29.74 -11.91 5.31
CA PHE A 33 30.17 -11.44 6.62
C PHE A 33 29.31 -12.02 7.75
N ARG A 34 27.97 -11.97 7.62
CA ARG A 34 27.04 -12.50 8.63
C ARG A 34 27.23 -13.98 8.88
N MET A 35 27.47 -14.77 7.84
CA MET A 35 27.62 -16.21 7.97
C MET A 35 29.02 -16.63 8.42
N LYS A 36 30.06 -16.16 7.72
CA LYS A 36 31.43 -16.63 7.90
C LYS A 36 32.15 -15.96 9.05
N ILE A 37 31.86 -14.68 9.29
CA ILE A 37 32.52 -13.91 10.35
C ILE A 37 31.69 -13.94 11.63
N MET A 38 30.38 -13.72 11.54
CA MET A 38 29.50 -13.69 12.73
C MET A 38 28.85 -15.04 13.08
N GLY A 39 29.08 -16.09 12.29
CA GLY A 39 28.55 -17.45 12.58
C GLY A 39 27.03 -17.57 12.56
N LYS A 40 26.31 -16.64 11.90
CA LYS A 40 24.84 -16.68 11.84
C LYS A 40 24.37 -17.71 10.82
N SER A 41 23.46 -18.60 11.21
CA SER A 41 22.93 -19.62 10.31
C SER A 41 22.05 -19.04 9.19
N LEU A 42 21.36 -17.91 9.45
CA LEU A 42 20.38 -17.31 8.54
C LEU A 42 19.37 -18.32 8.02
N LEU A 43 18.99 -19.29 8.86
CA LEU A 43 17.93 -20.24 8.57
C LEU A 43 16.67 -19.84 9.33
N PRO A 44 15.48 -20.19 8.82
CA PRO A 44 14.25 -20.05 9.58
C PRO A 44 14.38 -20.73 10.95
N GLN A 45 13.82 -20.10 11.98
CA GLN A 45 13.83 -20.61 13.36
C GLN A 45 12.42 -20.52 13.93
N GLU A 46 12.09 -21.45 14.83
CA GLU A 46 10.89 -21.35 15.65
C GLU A 46 11.08 -20.29 16.75
N GLY A 47 9.98 -19.66 17.18
CA GLY A 47 9.97 -18.65 18.23
C GLY A 47 10.02 -17.20 17.73
N PRO A 48 10.49 -16.24 18.55
CA PRO A 48 10.51 -14.82 18.20
C PRO A 48 11.30 -14.50 16.93
N PRO A 49 11.00 -13.37 16.24
CA PRO A 49 11.70 -12.99 15.02
C PRO A 49 13.22 -13.00 15.17
N GLY A 50 13.85 -14.02 14.58
CA GLY A 50 15.29 -14.20 14.55
C GLY A 50 15.95 -13.53 13.36
N GLU A 51 17.25 -13.80 13.18
CA GLU A 51 18.08 -13.21 12.13
C GLU A 51 17.51 -13.39 10.72
N PHE A 52 16.94 -14.57 10.45
CA PHE A 52 16.31 -14.85 9.17
C PHE A 52 15.09 -13.95 8.91
N ALA A 53 14.19 -13.81 9.89
CA ALA A 53 13.02 -12.95 9.78
C ALA A 53 13.40 -11.46 9.61
N TRP A 54 14.40 -10.98 10.34
CA TRP A 54 14.91 -9.61 10.18
C TRP A 54 15.59 -9.39 8.82
N THR A 55 16.31 -10.40 8.31
CA THR A 55 16.90 -10.34 6.97
C THR A 55 15.82 -10.28 5.90
N THR A 56 14.80 -11.14 6.00
CA THR A 56 13.64 -11.11 5.10
C THR A 56 12.95 -9.75 5.14
N LEU A 57 12.72 -9.18 6.33
CA LEU A 57 12.12 -7.86 6.47
C LEU A 57 12.99 -6.77 5.83
N GLY A 58 14.29 -6.79 6.02
CA GLY A 58 15.23 -5.85 5.39
C GLY A 58 15.19 -5.92 3.86
N LEU A 59 15.07 -7.13 3.31
CA LEU A 59 14.89 -7.34 1.87
C LEU A 59 13.53 -6.84 1.39
N CYS A 60 12.45 -7.07 2.15
CA CYS A 60 11.14 -6.48 1.86
C CYS A 60 11.20 -4.94 1.86
N LEU A 61 11.96 -4.34 2.77
CA LEU A 61 12.13 -2.88 2.84
C LEU A 61 12.94 -2.34 1.67
N TRP A 62 14.02 -2.99 1.25
CA TRP A 62 14.74 -2.59 0.03
C TRP A 62 13.81 -2.67 -1.19
N TYR A 63 13.16 -3.81 -1.36
CA TYR A 63 12.21 -4.03 -2.45
C TYR A 63 11.08 -2.99 -2.45
N PHE A 64 10.52 -2.66 -1.29
CA PHE A 64 9.52 -1.62 -1.10
C PHE A 64 10.03 -0.21 -1.39
N SER A 65 11.19 0.16 -0.88
CA SER A 65 11.80 1.46 -1.15
C SER A 65 12.05 1.67 -2.64
N GLY A 66 12.42 0.60 -3.37
CA GLY A 66 12.52 0.62 -4.82
C GLY A 66 11.19 1.01 -5.49
N LEU A 67 10.08 0.35 -5.12
CA LEU A 67 8.74 0.69 -5.62
C LEU A 67 8.37 2.16 -5.33
N VAL A 68 8.62 2.64 -4.11
CA VAL A 68 8.27 4.01 -3.72
C VAL A 68 9.04 5.03 -4.54
N LEU A 69 10.34 4.80 -4.76
CA LEU A 69 11.18 5.69 -5.56
C LEU A 69 10.80 5.64 -7.05
N ASP A 70 10.44 4.46 -7.55
CA ASP A 70 9.96 4.27 -8.91
C ASP A 70 8.64 5.01 -9.17
N GLY A 71 7.66 4.85 -8.29
CA GLY A 71 6.40 5.59 -8.37
C GLY A 71 6.58 7.10 -8.21
N TRP A 72 7.51 7.55 -7.37
CA TRP A 72 7.90 8.96 -7.30
C TRP A 72 8.42 9.44 -8.66
N ALA A 73 9.33 8.70 -9.27
CA ALA A 73 9.91 9.05 -10.56
C ALA A 73 8.86 9.13 -11.69
N HIS A 74 7.91 8.19 -11.73
CA HIS A 74 6.74 8.25 -12.62
C HIS A 74 5.86 9.47 -12.40
N THR A 75 5.66 9.87 -11.14
CA THR A 75 4.80 11.03 -10.80
C THR A 75 5.44 12.36 -11.20
N HIS A 76 6.77 12.40 -11.32
CA HIS A 76 7.54 13.62 -11.54
C HIS A 76 8.18 13.68 -12.93
N GLY A 77 7.85 12.76 -13.84
CA GLY A 77 8.30 12.79 -15.25
C GLY A 77 9.76 12.36 -15.47
N GLU A 78 10.33 11.55 -14.57
CA GLU A 78 11.75 11.16 -14.60
C GLU A 78 12.01 9.85 -15.38
N VAL A 79 10.98 9.23 -15.98
CA VAL A 79 11.04 7.83 -16.48
C VAL A 79 10.47 7.60 -17.88
N ASP A 80 10.02 8.64 -18.58
CA ASP A 80 9.22 8.49 -19.82
C ASP A 80 10.03 8.09 -21.07
N ALA A 81 11.35 7.89 -20.95
CA ALA A 81 12.24 7.70 -22.09
C ALA A 81 12.64 6.25 -22.38
N SER A 82 12.62 5.36 -21.38
CA SER A 82 13.14 3.98 -21.49
C SER A 82 12.65 3.08 -20.36
N PHE A 83 12.63 1.76 -20.60
CA PHE A 83 12.41 0.76 -19.57
C PHE A 83 13.58 0.65 -18.58
N PHE A 84 14.84 0.82 -19.01
CA PHE A 84 16.00 0.69 -18.12
C PHE A 84 16.34 2.01 -17.42
N THR A 85 15.61 2.31 -16.34
CA THR A 85 15.82 3.50 -15.51
C THR A 85 16.59 3.15 -14.22
N PRO A 86 17.28 4.11 -13.58
CA PRO A 86 17.90 3.90 -12.27
C PRO A 86 16.91 3.45 -11.18
N TRP A 87 15.65 3.89 -11.30
CA TRP A 87 14.57 3.61 -10.35
C TRP A 87 14.10 2.17 -10.46
N HIS A 88 13.82 1.71 -11.69
CA HIS A 88 13.59 0.30 -11.97
C HIS A 88 14.78 -0.56 -11.53
N ALA A 89 16.03 -0.10 -11.75
CA ALA A 89 17.22 -0.85 -11.33
C ALA A 89 17.26 -1.09 -9.82
N LEU A 90 16.93 -0.08 -9.02
CA LEU A 90 16.86 -0.22 -7.56
C LEU A 90 15.70 -1.13 -7.13
N PHE A 91 14.55 -1.03 -7.80
CA PHE A 91 13.40 -1.89 -7.55
C PHE A 91 13.66 -3.37 -7.86
N TYR A 92 14.14 -3.66 -9.07
CA TYR A 92 14.46 -5.01 -9.52
C TYR A 92 15.64 -5.62 -8.74
N SER A 93 16.62 -4.83 -8.32
CA SER A 93 17.70 -5.35 -7.47
C SER A 93 17.21 -5.80 -6.09
N GLY A 94 16.28 -5.05 -5.48
CA GLY A 94 15.60 -5.47 -4.24
C GLY A 94 14.82 -6.78 -4.43
N PHE A 95 14.08 -6.91 -5.53
CA PHE A 95 13.40 -8.16 -5.89
C PHE A 95 14.38 -9.33 -6.08
N ILE A 96 15.49 -9.14 -6.79
CA ILE A 96 16.48 -10.19 -7.04
C ILE A 96 17.16 -10.60 -5.72
N ALA A 97 17.50 -9.65 -4.86
CA ALA A 97 18.06 -9.94 -3.54
C ALA A 97 17.09 -10.74 -2.67
N TYR A 98 15.82 -10.32 -2.62
CA TYR A 98 14.74 -11.03 -1.92
C TYR A 98 14.59 -12.47 -2.45
N SER A 99 14.38 -12.61 -3.75
CA SER A 99 14.13 -13.89 -4.42
C SER A 99 15.32 -14.83 -4.32
N GLY A 100 16.53 -14.30 -4.57
CA GLY A 100 17.78 -15.03 -4.42
C GLY A 100 17.98 -15.54 -3.01
N PHE A 101 17.66 -14.75 -1.98
CA PHE A 101 17.74 -15.18 -0.58
C PHE A 101 16.74 -16.30 -0.24
N ILE A 102 15.52 -16.23 -0.77
CA ILE A 102 14.50 -17.28 -0.60
C ILE A 102 14.92 -18.57 -1.30
N ILE A 103 15.35 -18.51 -2.57
CA ILE A 103 15.83 -19.66 -3.35
C ILE A 103 17.06 -20.28 -2.69
N TRP A 104 18.01 -19.46 -2.25
CA TRP A 104 19.21 -19.93 -1.56
C TRP A 104 18.87 -20.61 -0.22
N THR A 105 17.86 -20.11 0.49
CA THR A 105 17.37 -20.76 1.72
C THR A 105 16.70 -22.09 1.41
N LEU A 106 15.80 -22.13 0.42
CA LEU A 106 15.19 -23.36 -0.08
C LEU A 106 16.24 -24.41 -0.44
N TRP A 107 17.31 -24.00 -1.12
CA TRP A 107 18.41 -24.89 -1.49
C TRP A 107 19.16 -25.45 -0.27
N ARG A 108 19.35 -24.64 0.78
CA ARG A 108 20.02 -25.09 2.02
C ARG A 108 19.18 -26.01 2.89
N ILE A 109 17.85 -25.90 2.83
CA ILE A 109 16.94 -26.75 3.62
C ILE A 109 16.44 -27.96 2.82
N SER A 110 16.58 -27.94 1.49
CA SER A 110 16.19 -29.06 0.63
C SER A 110 17.04 -30.29 0.92
N THR A 111 16.37 -31.42 1.16
CA THR A 111 17.01 -32.73 1.32
C THR A 111 17.25 -33.43 -0.01
N GLU A 112 16.59 -32.98 -1.08
CA GLU A 112 16.71 -33.54 -2.43
C GLU A 112 17.38 -32.57 -3.42
N PRO A 113 18.06 -33.08 -4.46
CA PRO A 113 18.56 -32.26 -5.55
C PRO A 113 17.42 -31.56 -6.30
N PHE A 114 17.66 -30.32 -6.71
CA PHE A 114 16.71 -29.60 -7.56
C PHE A 114 16.47 -30.35 -8.88
N SER A 115 15.19 -30.46 -9.28
CA SER A 115 14.77 -31.13 -10.50
C SER A 115 13.55 -30.45 -11.11
N PHE A 116 13.53 -30.33 -12.44
CA PHE A 116 12.39 -29.81 -13.20
C PHE A 116 11.23 -30.81 -13.36
N SER A 117 11.34 -32.02 -12.79
CA SER A 117 10.18 -32.92 -12.72
C SER A 117 9.09 -32.30 -11.86
N LYS A 118 7.84 -32.30 -12.34
CA LYS A 118 6.68 -31.62 -11.71
C LYS A 118 6.62 -31.84 -10.19
N ASN A 119 6.71 -33.08 -9.74
CA ASN A 119 6.58 -33.41 -8.31
C ASN A 119 7.75 -32.85 -7.48
N ARG A 120 8.98 -32.93 -7.99
CA ARG A 120 10.17 -32.41 -7.29
C ARG A 120 10.23 -30.88 -7.31
N PHE A 121 9.80 -30.26 -8.40
CA PHE A 121 9.68 -28.81 -8.49
C PHE A 121 8.69 -28.27 -7.45
N ILE A 122 7.48 -28.86 -7.38
CA ILE A 122 6.48 -28.49 -6.37
C ILE A 122 7.04 -28.72 -4.96
N SER A 123 7.65 -29.88 -4.71
CA SER A 123 8.24 -30.22 -3.40
C SER A 123 9.30 -29.21 -2.96
N PHE A 124 10.17 -28.78 -3.88
CA PHE A 124 11.21 -27.79 -3.60
C PHE A 124 10.61 -26.45 -3.16
N PHE A 125 9.64 -25.92 -3.91
CA PHE A 125 9.01 -24.63 -3.59
C PHE A 125 8.03 -24.70 -2.41
N SER A 126 7.56 -25.90 -2.03
CA SER A 126 6.81 -26.12 -0.79
C SER A 126 7.69 -26.37 0.45
N GLY A 127 9.02 -26.40 0.29
CA GLY A 127 9.94 -26.77 1.37
C GLY A 127 10.14 -25.71 2.45
N MET A 128 9.65 -24.48 2.25
CA MET A 128 9.74 -23.43 3.26
C MET A 128 8.89 -23.75 4.51
N PRO A 129 9.33 -23.36 5.72
CA PRO A 129 8.51 -23.50 6.92
C PRO A 129 7.18 -22.76 6.82
N LYS A 130 6.21 -23.16 7.66
CA LYS A 130 4.87 -22.56 7.70
C LYS A 130 4.97 -21.03 7.85
N GLY A 131 4.16 -20.31 7.08
CA GLY A 131 4.17 -18.84 7.03
C GLY A 131 5.11 -18.21 6.00
N TYR A 132 6.12 -18.93 5.48
CA TYR A 132 6.98 -18.44 4.39
C TYR A 132 6.44 -18.75 2.98
N GLY A 133 5.36 -19.52 2.85
CA GLY A 133 4.72 -19.81 1.55
C GLY A 133 4.43 -18.55 0.70
N PRO A 134 3.89 -17.46 1.27
CA PRO A 134 3.69 -16.19 0.56
C PRO A 134 4.97 -15.63 -0.07
N ALA A 135 6.14 -15.81 0.54
CA ALA A 135 7.40 -15.37 -0.05
C ALA A 135 7.66 -16.04 -1.40
N VAL A 136 7.41 -17.35 -1.46
CA VAL A 136 7.64 -18.17 -2.65
C VAL A 136 6.60 -17.85 -3.72
N VAL A 137 5.32 -17.77 -3.35
CA VAL A 137 4.23 -17.44 -4.28
C VAL A 137 4.44 -16.04 -4.86
N GLY A 138 4.72 -15.06 -4.02
CA GLY A 138 4.97 -13.68 -4.43
C GLY A 138 6.17 -13.55 -5.37
N MET A 139 7.28 -14.22 -5.03
CA MET A 139 8.48 -14.29 -5.87
C MET A 139 8.17 -14.86 -7.26
N ILE A 140 7.45 -15.98 -7.34
CA ILE A 140 7.13 -16.64 -8.62
C ILE A 140 6.20 -15.76 -9.45
N LEU A 141 5.13 -15.23 -8.84
CA LEU A 141 4.18 -14.35 -9.53
C LEU A 141 4.86 -13.10 -10.08
N PHE A 142 5.66 -12.43 -9.24
CA PHE A 142 6.39 -11.23 -9.66
C PHE A 142 7.43 -11.53 -10.74
N GLY A 143 8.16 -12.64 -10.62
CA GLY A 143 9.17 -13.03 -11.62
C GLY A 143 8.56 -13.30 -12.99
N ILE A 144 7.41 -13.99 -13.04
CA ILE A 144 6.65 -14.20 -14.29
C ILE A 144 6.12 -12.86 -14.81
N ALA A 145 5.58 -12.03 -13.92
CA ALA A 145 5.02 -10.73 -14.28
C ALA A 145 6.06 -9.78 -14.85
N GLY A 146 7.28 -9.71 -14.30
CA GLY A 146 8.33 -8.81 -14.79
C GLY A 146 8.84 -9.18 -16.18
N VAL A 147 8.93 -10.48 -16.49
CA VAL A 147 9.20 -10.92 -17.87
C VAL A 147 8.03 -10.58 -18.79
N GLY A 148 6.80 -10.82 -18.32
CA GLY A 148 5.59 -10.45 -19.03
C GLY A 148 5.50 -8.95 -19.32
N ASP A 149 5.91 -8.12 -18.37
CA ASP A 149 5.92 -6.66 -18.43
C ASP A 149 6.87 -6.14 -19.51
N MET A 150 8.09 -6.66 -19.53
CA MET A 150 9.04 -6.37 -20.60
C MET A 150 8.49 -6.77 -21.98
N ILE A 151 7.88 -7.96 -22.10
CA ILE A 151 7.26 -8.40 -23.35
C ILE A 151 6.10 -7.48 -23.74
N TRP A 152 5.28 -7.08 -22.77
CA TRP A 152 4.14 -6.20 -22.96
C TRP A 152 4.58 -4.86 -23.55
N HIS A 153 5.61 -4.25 -22.98
CA HIS A 153 6.18 -2.99 -23.49
C HIS A 153 6.80 -3.12 -24.90
N ILE A 154 7.43 -4.26 -25.20
CA ILE A 154 7.96 -4.50 -26.56
C ILE A 154 6.83 -4.57 -27.60
N LEU A 155 5.71 -5.22 -27.24
CA LEU A 155 4.59 -5.46 -28.16
C LEU A 155 3.65 -4.26 -28.30
N PHE A 156 3.34 -3.58 -27.19
CA PHE A 156 2.27 -2.57 -27.12
C PHE A 156 2.77 -1.15 -26.82
N GLY A 157 4.05 -0.97 -26.50
CA GLY A 157 4.64 0.32 -26.15
C GLY A 157 4.58 0.64 -24.65
N LEU A 158 4.98 1.86 -24.28
CA LEU A 158 4.93 2.35 -22.90
C LEU A 158 3.54 2.92 -22.61
N GLU A 159 2.93 2.55 -21.48
CA GLU A 159 1.67 3.17 -21.04
C GLU A 159 1.88 4.60 -20.52
N GLY A 160 0.84 5.42 -20.59
CA GLY A 160 0.82 6.78 -20.04
C GLY A 160 -0.36 7.01 -19.10
N GLY A 161 -0.22 7.94 -18.16
CA GLY A 161 -1.31 8.32 -17.25
C GLY A 161 -1.75 7.17 -16.33
N LEU A 162 -3.07 6.96 -16.21
CA LEU A 162 -3.64 5.92 -15.34
C LEU A 162 -3.36 4.50 -15.83
N ASP A 163 -3.15 4.31 -17.13
CA ASP A 163 -2.94 2.99 -17.73
C ASP A 163 -1.66 2.31 -17.22
N ILE A 164 -0.67 3.11 -16.77
CA ILE A 164 0.56 2.62 -16.12
C ILE A 164 0.22 1.76 -14.89
N LEU A 165 -0.79 2.14 -14.09
CA LEU A 165 -1.16 1.39 -12.90
C LEU A 165 -2.04 0.17 -13.22
N LEU A 166 -2.81 0.26 -14.31
CA LEU A 166 -3.88 -0.68 -14.63
C LEU A 166 -3.46 -1.76 -15.62
N SER A 167 -2.25 -1.66 -16.18
CA SER A 167 -1.77 -2.71 -17.09
C SER A 167 -1.80 -4.08 -16.40
N PRO A 168 -2.20 -5.15 -17.10
CA PRO A 168 -2.31 -6.47 -16.48
C PRO A 168 -0.98 -6.96 -15.87
N THR A 169 0.15 -6.58 -16.46
CA THR A 169 1.49 -6.94 -15.98
C THR A 169 1.84 -6.18 -14.71
N HIS A 170 1.58 -4.87 -14.64
CA HIS A 170 1.75 -4.06 -13.44
C HIS A 170 0.86 -4.54 -12.28
N LEU A 171 -0.39 -4.91 -12.54
CA LEU A 171 -1.28 -5.47 -11.50
C LEU A 171 -0.79 -6.83 -11.00
N MET A 172 -0.22 -7.67 -11.87
CA MET A 172 0.36 -8.95 -11.45
C MET A 172 1.68 -8.78 -10.69
N LEU A 173 2.49 -7.78 -11.04
CA LEU A 173 3.64 -7.32 -10.26
C LEU A 173 3.19 -6.85 -8.86
N ALA A 174 2.16 -5.99 -8.80
CA ALA A 174 1.58 -5.52 -7.54
C ALA A 174 1.13 -6.68 -6.64
N ALA A 175 0.40 -7.64 -7.21
CA ALA A 175 -0.09 -8.81 -6.49
C ALA A 175 1.06 -9.70 -5.99
N GLY A 176 2.05 -9.99 -6.84
CA GLY A 176 3.23 -10.76 -6.47
C GLY A 176 4.01 -10.10 -5.33
N MET A 177 4.21 -8.79 -5.42
CA MET A 177 4.88 -8.03 -4.35
C MET A 177 4.07 -8.02 -3.06
N ALA A 178 2.77 -7.68 -3.11
CA ALA A 178 1.89 -7.64 -1.93
C ALA A 178 1.85 -8.99 -1.19
N ILE A 179 1.82 -10.11 -1.93
CA ILE A 179 1.87 -11.45 -1.34
C ILE A 179 3.26 -11.74 -0.75
N GLY A 180 4.33 -11.45 -1.49
CA GLY A 180 5.70 -11.74 -1.07
C GLY A 180 6.12 -10.98 0.19
N VAL A 181 5.86 -9.67 0.23
CA VAL A 181 6.23 -8.81 1.36
C VAL A 181 5.45 -9.13 2.63
N MET A 182 4.35 -9.89 2.55
CA MET A 182 3.60 -10.39 3.71
C MET A 182 4.28 -11.58 4.42
N ALA A 183 5.39 -12.11 3.91
CA ALA A 183 6.05 -13.26 4.54
C ALA A 183 6.41 -13.03 6.02
N PRO A 184 7.04 -11.90 6.44
CA PRO A 184 7.30 -11.66 7.87
C PRO A 184 6.02 -11.65 8.72
N PHE A 185 4.90 -11.12 8.21
CA PHE A 185 3.62 -11.16 8.89
C PHE A 185 3.11 -12.60 9.09
N TRP A 186 3.09 -13.41 8.02
CA TRP A 186 2.59 -14.79 8.08
C TRP A 186 3.49 -15.73 8.87
N VAL A 187 4.79 -15.45 8.93
CA VAL A 187 5.73 -16.18 9.78
C VAL A 187 5.43 -15.90 11.24
N SER A 188 5.29 -14.62 11.59
CA SER A 188 4.83 -14.24 12.93
C SER A 188 3.48 -14.87 13.24
N TRP A 189 2.55 -14.95 12.28
CA TRP A 189 1.24 -15.59 12.42
C TRP A 189 1.31 -17.06 12.86
N HIS A 190 2.22 -17.84 12.27
CA HIS A 190 2.28 -19.29 12.49
C HIS A 190 3.17 -19.71 13.67
N HIS A 191 4.14 -18.90 14.06
CA HIS A 191 5.10 -19.25 15.12
C HIS A 191 4.80 -18.49 16.41
N SER A 192 3.89 -19.05 17.21
CA SER A 192 3.48 -18.38 18.44
C SER A 192 4.55 -18.39 19.53
N HIS A 193 4.65 -17.32 20.33
CA HIS A 193 5.56 -17.27 21.47
C HIS A 193 5.09 -16.35 22.61
N ASP A 194 5.52 -16.62 23.85
CA ASP A 194 5.02 -15.93 25.05
C ASP A 194 5.25 -14.40 25.07
N LYS A 195 6.25 -13.94 24.32
CA LYS A 195 6.66 -12.52 24.27
C LYS A 195 5.98 -11.70 23.14
N GLU A 196 4.90 -12.19 22.54
CA GLU A 196 4.20 -11.51 21.43
C GLU A 196 3.60 -10.15 21.80
N HIS A 197 3.35 -9.91 23.09
CA HIS A 197 2.86 -8.63 23.61
C HIS A 197 3.90 -7.49 23.54
N LEU A 198 5.18 -7.81 23.30
CA LEU A 198 6.24 -6.81 23.19
C LEU A 198 6.28 -6.21 21.79
N PHE A 199 6.34 -4.88 21.70
CA PHE A 199 6.40 -4.14 20.44
C PHE A 199 7.49 -4.66 19.48
N LYS A 200 8.71 -4.92 19.97
CA LYS A 200 9.81 -5.45 19.16
C LYS A 200 9.46 -6.76 18.42
N ASN A 201 8.63 -7.61 19.03
CA ASN A 201 8.24 -8.89 18.43
C ASN A 201 7.04 -8.77 17.49
N GLN A 202 6.32 -7.64 17.53
CA GLN A 202 5.27 -7.31 16.58
C GLN A 202 5.80 -6.54 15.37
N LEU A 203 6.98 -5.92 15.50
CA LEU A 203 7.54 -4.98 14.52
C LEU A 203 7.72 -5.61 13.13
N SER A 204 8.23 -6.83 13.03
CA SER A 204 8.43 -7.49 11.73
C SER A 204 7.11 -7.70 10.99
N GLY A 205 6.09 -8.19 11.70
CA GLY A 205 4.78 -8.42 11.13
C GLY A 205 4.04 -7.13 10.78
N VAL A 206 4.12 -6.11 11.65
CA VAL A 206 3.40 -4.86 11.42
C VAL A 206 4.02 -4.01 10.30
N VAL A 207 5.35 -3.97 10.20
CA VAL A 207 6.02 -3.29 9.08
C VAL A 207 5.71 -4.00 7.77
N SER A 208 5.73 -5.33 7.75
CA SER A 208 5.32 -6.14 6.59
C SER A 208 3.87 -5.88 6.16
N LEU A 209 2.93 -5.78 7.12
CA LEU A 209 1.55 -5.35 6.82
C LEU A 209 1.47 -3.91 6.33
N GLY A 210 2.24 -3.00 6.92
CA GLY A 210 2.33 -1.61 6.47
C GLY A 210 2.81 -1.52 5.03
N ILE A 211 3.83 -2.30 4.65
CA ILE A 211 4.31 -2.41 3.26
C ILE A 211 3.21 -2.95 2.35
N CYS A 212 2.50 -4.02 2.75
CA CYS A 212 1.38 -4.55 1.97
C CYS A 212 0.28 -3.49 1.75
N MET A 213 -0.10 -2.77 2.81
CA MET A 213 -1.03 -1.65 2.73
C MET A 213 -0.51 -0.58 1.76
N SER A 214 0.78 -0.22 1.83
CA SER A 214 1.42 0.72 0.90
C SER A 214 1.33 0.28 -0.56
N VAL A 215 1.53 -1.00 -0.87
CA VAL A 215 1.38 -1.52 -2.25
C VAL A 215 -0.06 -1.36 -2.72
N LEU A 216 -1.04 -1.71 -1.88
CA LEU A 216 -2.45 -1.53 -2.23
C LEU A 216 -2.81 -0.05 -2.43
N THR A 217 -2.32 0.84 -1.56
CA THR A 217 -2.49 2.29 -1.68
C THR A 217 -1.82 2.83 -2.95
N PHE A 218 -0.62 2.36 -3.28
CA PHE A 218 0.11 2.75 -4.49
C PHE A 218 -0.73 2.50 -5.74
N PHE A 219 -1.22 1.27 -5.90
CA PHE A 219 -1.99 0.86 -7.08
C PHE A 219 -3.43 1.39 -7.08
N THR A 220 -3.89 1.97 -5.97
CA THR A 220 -5.20 2.65 -5.86
C THR A 220 -5.04 4.17 -5.66
N ARG A 221 -3.88 4.75 -6.00
CA ARG A 221 -3.63 6.19 -5.80
C ARG A 221 -4.62 7.11 -6.51
N PHE A 222 -5.21 6.65 -7.62
CA PHE A 222 -6.29 7.35 -8.33
C PHE A 222 -7.57 7.48 -7.51
N ALA A 223 -7.67 6.74 -6.41
CA ALA A 223 -8.74 6.78 -5.43
C ALA A 223 -8.15 7.00 -4.02
N HIS A 224 -7.17 7.90 -3.88
CA HIS A 224 -6.57 8.25 -2.59
C HIS A 224 -6.50 9.77 -2.40
N LEU A 225 -7.18 10.28 -1.39
CA LEU A 225 -7.39 11.73 -1.21
C LEU A 225 -6.12 12.57 -1.01
N GLN A 226 -5.01 11.98 -0.54
CA GLN A 226 -3.73 12.69 -0.44
C GLN A 226 -2.89 12.63 -1.72
N ASN A 227 -3.26 11.76 -2.67
CA ASN A 227 -2.58 11.63 -3.96
C ASN A 227 -3.36 12.28 -5.10
N LEU A 228 -4.58 12.73 -4.84
CA LEU A 228 -5.39 13.58 -5.71
C LEU A 228 -5.14 15.05 -5.40
N ASN A 229 -5.09 15.89 -6.43
CA ASN A 229 -5.06 17.34 -6.28
C ASN A 229 -6.44 17.85 -5.84
N LEU A 230 -6.46 18.99 -5.14
CA LEU A 230 -7.72 19.66 -4.74
C LEU A 230 -8.69 19.76 -5.92
N LYS A 231 -8.20 20.23 -7.08
CA LYS A 231 -8.99 20.42 -8.29
C LYS A 231 -9.69 19.13 -8.73
N GLU A 232 -9.06 17.95 -8.61
CA GLU A 232 -9.59 16.64 -9.02
C GLU A 232 -10.83 16.22 -8.22
N ILE A 233 -10.87 16.58 -6.95
CA ILE A 233 -11.96 16.23 -6.04
C ILE A 233 -12.96 17.35 -5.83
N CYS A 234 -12.83 18.45 -6.60
CA CYS A 234 -13.76 19.56 -6.52
C CYS A 234 -15.10 19.26 -7.18
N ARG A 235 -16.18 19.77 -6.57
CA ARG A 235 -17.45 19.87 -7.29
C ARG A 235 -17.30 20.86 -8.45
N GLY A 236 -17.70 20.46 -9.66
CA GLY A 236 -17.41 21.22 -10.89
C GLY A 236 -15.95 21.13 -11.32
N HIS A 237 -15.32 19.95 -11.19
CA HIS A 237 -13.91 19.67 -11.51
C HIS A 237 -13.43 20.35 -12.82
N GLY A 238 -14.20 20.19 -13.91
CA GLY A 238 -13.84 20.77 -15.21
C GLY A 238 -13.75 22.30 -15.18
N SER A 239 -14.65 22.96 -14.46
CA SER A 239 -14.61 24.42 -14.26
C SER A 239 -13.47 24.86 -13.34
N ALA A 240 -13.16 24.09 -12.29
CA ALA A 240 -12.06 24.39 -11.37
C ALA A 240 -10.68 24.35 -12.07
N ILE A 241 -10.50 23.43 -13.02
CA ILE A 241 -9.29 23.37 -13.85
C ILE A 241 -9.18 24.63 -14.72
N ILE A 242 -10.23 24.94 -15.50
CA ILE A 242 -10.23 26.06 -16.46
C ILE A 242 -9.96 27.39 -15.74
N ALA A 243 -10.62 27.60 -14.60
CA ALA A 243 -10.50 28.84 -13.84
C ALA A 243 -9.24 28.93 -12.98
N GLN A 244 -8.37 27.90 -13.00
CA GLN A 244 -7.20 27.78 -12.11
C GLN A 244 -7.55 28.04 -10.63
N ALA A 245 -8.70 27.55 -10.19
CA ALA A 245 -9.23 27.91 -8.88
C ALA A 245 -8.37 27.34 -7.74
N ASP A 246 -8.02 28.19 -6.78
CA ASP A 246 -7.34 27.78 -5.54
C ASP A 246 -8.34 27.28 -4.47
N ASN A 247 -9.64 27.54 -4.68
CA ASN A 247 -10.75 27.06 -3.88
C ASN A 247 -11.98 26.80 -4.76
N CYS A 248 -12.70 25.72 -4.47
CA CYS A 248 -13.86 25.31 -5.26
C CYS A 248 -15.13 25.85 -4.62
N THR A 249 -15.37 27.13 -4.84
CA THR A 249 -16.56 27.86 -4.37
C THR A 249 -17.47 28.20 -5.54
N THR A 250 -18.74 28.48 -5.25
CA THR A 250 -19.73 28.81 -6.28
C THR A 250 -19.43 30.16 -6.94
N SER A 251 -18.60 31.01 -6.34
CA SER A 251 -18.10 32.27 -6.92
C SER A 251 -17.34 32.13 -8.26
N LEU A 252 -16.94 30.92 -8.66
CA LEU A 252 -16.46 30.64 -10.02
C LEU A 252 -17.53 30.90 -11.11
N ARG A 253 -18.81 31.01 -10.73
CA ARG A 253 -19.97 31.32 -11.58
C ARG A 253 -19.86 32.61 -12.38
N PHE A 254 -19.26 33.64 -11.79
CA PHE A 254 -19.38 35.01 -12.30
C PHE A 254 -18.10 35.53 -12.96
N SER A 255 -16.99 34.77 -12.87
CA SER A 255 -15.67 35.27 -13.27
C SER A 255 -15.35 35.08 -14.76
N GLN A 256 -15.87 34.05 -15.45
CA GLN A 256 -15.25 33.62 -16.73
C GLN A 256 -16.14 33.15 -17.90
N ASN A 257 -17.45 33.45 -17.97
CA ASN A 257 -18.31 33.02 -19.10
C ASN A 257 -18.21 31.51 -19.42
N LEU A 258 -18.02 30.65 -18.40
CA LEU A 258 -17.96 29.20 -18.62
C LEU A 258 -19.35 28.62 -18.92
N PRO A 259 -19.43 27.51 -19.69
CA PRO A 259 -20.68 26.77 -19.86
C PRO A 259 -21.26 26.38 -18.51
N THR A 260 -22.52 26.73 -18.26
CA THR A 260 -23.22 26.48 -16.97
C THR A 260 -23.16 25.02 -16.55
N THR A 261 -23.16 24.07 -17.49
CA THR A 261 -23.08 22.62 -17.24
C THR A 261 -21.75 22.15 -16.64
N ALA A 262 -20.64 22.85 -16.89
CA ALA A 262 -19.32 22.48 -16.34
C ALA A 262 -19.18 22.85 -14.85
N VAL A 263 -19.96 23.84 -14.38
CA VAL A 263 -19.94 24.37 -13.01
C VAL A 263 -20.68 23.45 -12.02
N PHE A 264 -21.55 22.56 -12.51
CA PHE A 264 -22.40 21.69 -11.68
C PHE A 264 -22.10 20.20 -11.79
N SER A 265 -20.95 19.80 -12.35
CA SER A 265 -20.63 18.37 -12.43
C SER A 265 -20.27 17.81 -11.04
N ASP A 266 -20.86 16.67 -10.69
CA ASP A 266 -20.58 15.99 -9.42
C ASP A 266 -19.38 15.04 -9.53
N ASP A 267 -18.63 15.05 -10.64
CA ASP A 267 -17.58 14.06 -10.94
C ASP A 267 -16.48 14.05 -9.87
N GLY A 268 -15.97 15.21 -9.48
CA GLY A 268 -14.95 15.30 -8.42
C GLY A 268 -15.49 14.93 -7.04
N PHE A 269 -16.77 15.21 -6.79
CA PHE A 269 -17.45 14.75 -5.57
C PHE A 269 -17.58 13.22 -5.55
N GLN A 270 -18.00 12.60 -6.66
CA GLN A 270 -18.07 11.15 -6.81
C GLN A 270 -16.70 10.49 -6.63
N LEU A 271 -15.65 11.07 -7.22
CA LEU A 271 -14.28 10.60 -7.04
C LEU A 271 -13.85 10.68 -5.57
N GLY A 272 -14.20 11.76 -4.88
CA GLY A 272 -14.00 11.91 -3.45
C GLY A 272 -14.68 10.81 -2.64
N ILE A 273 -15.96 10.51 -2.94
CA ILE A 273 -16.70 9.40 -2.31
C ILE A 273 -15.99 8.08 -2.53
N ILE A 274 -15.68 7.73 -3.78
CA ILE A 274 -15.02 6.48 -4.15
C ILE A 274 -13.69 6.35 -3.42
N SER A 275 -12.90 7.43 -3.38
CA SER A 275 -11.61 7.47 -2.68
C SER A 275 -11.76 7.14 -1.19
N MET A 276 -12.74 7.75 -0.52
CA MET A 276 -13.00 7.48 0.90
C MET A 276 -13.41 6.03 1.15
N GLN A 277 -14.21 5.43 0.26
CA GLN A 277 -14.63 4.04 0.41
C GLN A 277 -13.51 3.04 0.16
N VAL A 278 -12.75 3.21 -0.93
CA VAL A 278 -11.64 2.31 -1.29
C VAL A 278 -10.59 2.30 -0.17
N GLN A 279 -10.22 3.49 0.33
CA GLN A 279 -9.23 3.57 1.40
C GLN A 279 -9.76 3.06 2.74
N ALA A 280 -11.06 3.21 3.04
CA ALA A 280 -11.66 2.60 4.22
C ALA A 280 -11.58 1.05 4.18
N VAL A 281 -11.82 0.43 3.01
CA VAL A 281 -11.69 -1.03 2.83
C VAL A 281 -10.26 -1.48 3.06
N ILE A 282 -9.28 -0.84 2.41
CA ILE A 282 -7.86 -1.21 2.53
C ILE A 282 -7.40 -1.08 3.98
N MET A 283 -7.66 0.08 4.59
CA MET A 283 -7.26 0.39 5.96
C MET A 283 -7.87 -0.60 6.96
N MET A 284 -9.19 -0.80 6.92
CA MET A 284 -9.85 -1.70 7.88
C MET A 284 -9.55 -3.16 7.61
N GLY A 285 -9.42 -3.58 6.35
CA GLY A 285 -9.04 -4.95 6.01
C GLY A 285 -7.70 -5.35 6.62
N ILE A 286 -6.68 -4.50 6.48
CA ILE A 286 -5.34 -4.73 7.04
C ILE A 286 -5.35 -4.69 8.57
N ILE A 287 -5.99 -3.68 9.17
CA ILE A 287 -6.00 -3.52 10.63
C ILE A 287 -6.78 -4.66 11.29
N LEU A 288 -7.96 -5.03 10.78
CA LEU A 288 -8.76 -6.09 11.36
C LEU A 288 -8.10 -7.46 11.19
N LEU A 289 -7.39 -7.69 10.07
CA LEU A 289 -6.55 -8.89 9.90
C LEU A 289 -5.50 -9.00 11.01
N TYR A 290 -4.81 -7.90 11.34
CA TYR A 290 -3.86 -7.87 12.45
C TYR A 290 -4.55 -8.11 13.80
N LEU A 291 -5.63 -7.38 14.08
CA LEU A 291 -6.37 -7.47 15.34
C LEU A 291 -6.99 -8.86 15.55
N LYS A 292 -7.25 -9.63 14.50
CA LYS A 292 -7.80 -10.98 14.63
C LYS A 292 -6.93 -11.90 15.50
N ARG A 293 -5.62 -11.67 15.54
CA ARG A 293 -4.69 -12.45 16.38
C ARG A 293 -4.09 -11.65 17.51
N TRP A 294 -3.57 -10.45 17.26
CA TRP A 294 -2.75 -9.74 18.24
C TRP A 294 -3.48 -8.60 18.93
N ASN A 295 -3.11 -8.36 20.19
CA ASN A 295 -3.31 -7.07 20.84
C ASN A 295 -2.13 -6.18 20.43
N PRO A 296 -2.35 -5.05 19.72
CA PRO A 296 -1.31 -4.08 19.42
C PRO A 296 -0.60 -3.65 20.70
N ALA A 297 0.71 -3.81 20.72
CA ALA A 297 1.57 -3.08 21.64
C ALA A 297 1.55 -1.59 21.29
N ARG A 298 1.92 -0.75 22.25
CA ARG A 298 2.00 0.70 22.02
C ARG A 298 2.91 1.01 20.82
N GLY A 299 2.37 1.76 19.87
CA GLY A 299 3.05 2.21 18.66
C GLY A 299 2.92 1.26 17.48
N THR A 300 2.26 0.11 17.61
CA THR A 300 2.05 -0.84 16.52
C THR A 300 1.19 -0.22 15.42
N LEU A 301 0.05 0.40 15.76
CA LEU A 301 -0.83 1.00 14.75
C LEU A 301 -0.17 2.25 14.17
N LEU A 302 0.49 3.06 14.99
CA LEU A 302 1.28 4.20 14.50
C LEU A 302 2.35 3.77 13.48
N THR A 303 3.09 2.68 13.75
CA THR A 303 4.11 2.15 12.84
C THR A 303 3.50 1.75 11.49
N LEU A 304 2.34 1.10 11.51
CA LEU A 304 1.63 0.68 10.31
C LEU A 304 1.30 1.89 9.41
N PHE A 305 0.71 2.94 9.98
CA PHE A 305 0.40 4.17 9.24
C PHE A 305 1.63 4.97 8.85
N ALA A 306 2.70 4.95 9.65
CA ALA A 306 3.96 5.61 9.29
C ALA A 306 4.61 4.97 8.06
N VAL A 307 4.59 3.62 7.97
CA VAL A 307 5.09 2.89 6.79
C VAL A 307 4.23 3.18 5.56
N ASN A 308 2.90 3.22 5.70
CA ASN A 308 2.00 3.61 4.63
C ASN A 308 2.20 5.06 4.19
N GLY A 309 2.42 5.96 5.15
CA GLY A 309 2.69 7.37 4.95
C GLY A 309 3.89 7.66 4.07
N LEU A 310 4.93 6.80 4.12
CA LEU A 310 6.08 6.92 3.21
C LEU A 310 5.65 6.75 1.75
N ALA A 311 4.86 5.73 1.42
CA ALA A 311 4.36 5.55 0.05
C ALA A 311 3.42 6.69 -0.35
N VAL A 312 2.44 7.01 0.49
CA VAL A 312 1.46 8.07 0.22
C VAL A 312 2.15 9.41 -0.07
N SER A 313 3.15 9.77 0.74
CA SER A 313 3.79 11.09 0.63
C SER A 313 4.69 11.22 -0.60
N PHE A 314 5.42 10.17 -0.97
CA PHE A 314 6.28 10.17 -2.16
C PHE A 314 5.48 10.07 -3.47
N LEU A 315 4.29 9.48 -3.44
CA LEU A 315 3.40 9.42 -4.61
C LEU A 315 2.55 10.67 -4.80
N ALA A 316 2.47 11.53 -3.78
CA ALA A 316 1.62 12.69 -3.83
C ALA A 316 2.20 13.76 -4.78
N PRO A 317 1.37 14.37 -5.63
CA PRO A 317 1.82 15.39 -6.57
C PRO A 317 2.38 16.61 -5.84
N GLY A 318 3.35 17.30 -6.44
CA GLY A 318 3.97 18.51 -5.90
C GLY A 318 5.43 18.32 -5.48
N PRO A 319 6.13 19.39 -5.10
CA PRO A 319 7.55 19.35 -4.80
C PRO A 319 7.88 18.49 -3.57
N LEU A 320 9.13 18.00 -3.52
CA LEU A 320 9.64 17.18 -2.40
C LEU A 320 9.56 17.88 -1.03
N GLU A 321 9.54 19.21 -1.01
CA GLU A 321 9.42 20.01 0.21
C GLU A 321 8.06 19.86 0.92
N ASP A 322 7.03 19.38 0.21
CA ASP A 322 5.70 19.14 0.78
C ASP A 322 5.56 17.78 1.47
N ILE A 323 6.54 16.87 1.27
CA ILE A 323 6.52 15.51 1.83
C ILE A 323 6.32 15.52 3.35
N PRO A 324 7.00 16.37 4.16
CA PRO A 324 6.82 16.38 5.61
C PRO A 324 5.37 16.69 6.01
N GLY A 325 4.69 17.62 5.33
CA GLY A 325 3.30 17.96 5.61
C GLY A 325 2.34 16.82 5.27
N LYS A 326 2.59 16.10 4.17
CA LYS A 326 1.78 14.95 3.75
C LYS A 326 1.99 13.74 4.67
N LEU A 327 3.23 13.52 5.12
CA LEU A 327 3.56 12.47 6.08
C LEU A 327 2.91 12.74 7.44
N LEU A 328 2.87 14.01 7.87
CA LEU A 328 2.23 14.43 9.12
C LEU A 328 0.78 13.95 9.21
N LEU A 329 0.00 14.06 8.14
CA LEU A 329 -1.40 13.62 8.15
C LEU A 329 -1.53 12.11 8.42
N THR A 330 -0.72 11.27 7.75
CA THR A 330 -0.72 9.82 8.01
C THR A 330 -0.25 9.47 9.41
N ILE A 331 0.71 10.22 9.97
CA ILE A 331 1.15 10.09 11.37
C ILE A 331 0.00 10.44 12.32
N VAL A 332 -0.73 11.53 12.07
CA VAL A 332 -1.90 11.93 12.87
C VAL A 332 -2.97 10.84 12.83
N ILE A 333 -3.26 10.26 11.66
CA ILE A 333 -4.19 9.13 11.55
C ILE A 333 -3.69 7.92 12.33
N GLY A 334 -2.39 7.63 12.31
CA GLY A 334 -1.77 6.58 13.12
C GLY A 334 -1.91 6.80 14.62
N ILE A 335 -1.77 8.04 15.09
CA ILE A 335 -2.01 8.43 16.49
C ILE A 335 -3.49 8.25 16.85
N ILE A 336 -4.41 8.67 15.97
CA ILE A 336 -5.84 8.46 16.15
C ILE A 336 -6.14 6.97 16.28
N ALA A 337 -5.59 6.13 15.40
CA ALA A 337 -5.79 4.68 15.44
C ALA A 337 -5.29 4.05 16.75
N GLU A 338 -4.08 4.44 17.19
CA GLU A 338 -3.47 3.98 18.43
C GLU A 338 -4.31 4.37 19.66
N TYR A 339 -4.73 5.63 19.74
CA TYR A 339 -5.57 6.13 20.83
C TYR A 339 -6.96 5.48 20.82
N LEU A 340 -7.61 5.42 19.66
CA LEU A 340 -8.94 4.86 19.49
C LEU A 340 -8.97 3.38 19.86
N TYR A 341 -7.93 2.61 19.52
CA TYR A 341 -7.82 1.20 19.93
C TYR A 341 -7.83 1.05 21.45
N HIS A 342 -7.03 1.85 22.17
CA HIS A 342 -6.94 1.79 23.63
C HIS A 342 -8.19 2.31 24.33
N PHE A 343 -8.84 3.32 23.75
CA PHE A 343 -10.07 3.92 24.29
C PHE A 343 -11.28 2.99 24.08
N VAL A 344 -11.49 2.52 22.85
CA VAL A 344 -12.63 1.67 22.49
C VAL A 344 -12.44 0.25 23.01
N GLN A 345 -11.21 -0.29 23.01
CA GLN A 345 -10.93 -1.68 23.38
C GLN A 345 -11.77 -2.68 22.55
N PRO A 346 -11.58 -2.72 21.22
CA PRO A 346 -12.48 -3.42 20.31
C PRO A 346 -12.60 -4.93 20.56
N LYS A 347 -11.61 -5.54 21.22
CA LYS A 347 -11.64 -6.97 21.56
C LYS A 347 -12.48 -7.33 22.79
N SER A 348 -12.97 -6.35 23.53
CA SER A 348 -13.75 -6.60 24.74
C SER A 348 -15.14 -7.17 24.46
N ASN A 349 -15.78 -6.72 23.37
CA ASN A 349 -17.04 -7.28 22.87
C ASN A 349 -17.29 -6.82 21.43
N ARG A 350 -18.28 -7.45 20.81
CA ARG A 350 -18.65 -7.23 19.41
C ARG A 350 -19.10 -5.81 19.08
N ILE A 351 -19.81 -5.13 19.99
CA ILE A 351 -20.25 -3.74 19.76
C ILE A 351 -19.03 -2.82 19.68
N ARG A 352 -18.04 -3.01 20.56
CA ARG A 352 -16.81 -2.22 20.53
C ARG A 352 -15.93 -2.54 19.33
N TRP A 353 -15.94 -3.79 18.85
CA TRP A 353 -15.32 -4.17 17.58
C TRP A 353 -15.88 -3.35 16.40
N PHE A 354 -17.21 -3.31 16.27
CA PHE A 354 -17.88 -2.51 15.25
C PHE A 354 -17.66 -1.00 15.44
N ALA A 355 -17.72 -0.50 16.68
CA ALA A 355 -17.51 0.91 16.98
C ALA A 355 -16.10 1.36 16.56
N PHE A 356 -15.06 0.59 16.86
CA PHE A 356 -13.70 0.89 16.41
C PHE A 356 -13.61 0.91 14.88
N ALA A 357 -14.19 -0.09 14.22
CA ALA A 357 -14.15 -0.21 12.77
C ALA A 357 -14.95 0.89 12.05
N PHE A 358 -16.00 1.42 12.68
CA PHE A 358 -16.75 2.57 12.19
C PHE A 358 -16.03 3.90 12.43
N LEU A 359 -15.53 4.10 13.65
CA LEU A 359 -14.96 5.38 14.06
C LEU A 359 -13.62 5.67 13.38
N LEU A 360 -12.79 4.65 13.10
CA LEU A 360 -11.46 4.89 12.54
C LEU A 360 -11.51 5.52 11.13
N PRO A 361 -12.21 4.97 10.12
CA PRO A 361 -12.36 5.64 8.82
C PRO A 361 -13.03 7.00 8.91
N LEU A 362 -14.05 7.16 9.76
CA LEU A 362 -14.72 8.44 9.96
C LEU A 362 -13.74 9.51 10.46
N LEU A 363 -12.98 9.20 11.51
CA LEU A 363 -12.02 10.14 12.10
C LEU A 363 -10.82 10.39 11.19
N ALA A 364 -10.37 9.40 10.41
CA ALA A 364 -9.33 9.60 9.42
C ALA A 364 -9.75 10.59 8.33
N ASN A 365 -10.97 10.47 7.81
CA ASN A 365 -11.53 11.41 6.83
C ASN A 365 -11.77 12.80 7.42
N LEU A 366 -12.21 12.88 8.68
CA LEU A 366 -12.31 14.14 9.40
C LEU A 366 -10.94 14.81 9.57
N ALA A 367 -9.91 14.06 9.93
CA ALA A 367 -8.54 14.58 10.06
C ALA A 367 -8.00 15.10 8.72
N TRP A 368 -8.24 14.37 7.63
CA TRP A 368 -7.91 14.83 6.28
C TRP A 368 -8.66 16.11 5.90
N TRP A 369 -9.96 16.19 6.19
CA TRP A 369 -10.75 17.38 5.88
C TRP A 369 -10.31 18.61 6.69
N LEU A 370 -9.97 18.44 7.97
CA LEU A 370 -9.37 19.48 8.79
C LEU A 370 -8.02 19.93 8.23
N PHE A 371 -7.20 18.99 7.75
CA PHE A 371 -5.95 19.31 7.07
C PHE A 371 -6.21 20.16 5.81
N MET A 372 -7.23 19.85 5.01
CA MET A 372 -7.61 20.65 3.84
C MET A 372 -8.02 22.08 4.24
N ILE A 373 -8.81 22.24 5.29
CA ILE A 373 -9.22 23.55 5.81
C ILE A 373 -8.01 24.38 6.27
N ILE A 374 -7.07 23.76 6.97
CA ILE A 374 -5.88 24.46 7.48
C ILE A 374 -5.02 24.99 6.32
N ASN A 375 -4.90 24.23 5.23
CA ASN A 375 -4.03 24.58 4.11
C ASN A 375 -4.70 25.47 3.05
N HIS A 376 -6.00 25.34 2.82
CA HIS A 376 -6.72 26.06 1.75
C HIS A 376 -7.73 27.10 2.26
N GLY A 377 -7.95 27.16 3.56
CA GLY A 377 -8.93 28.02 4.20
C GLY A 377 -10.33 27.40 4.24
N PHE A 378 -11.07 27.74 5.29
CA PHE A 378 -12.48 27.39 5.41
C PHE A 378 -13.35 28.50 4.85
N SER A 379 -14.33 28.13 4.04
CA SER A 379 -15.41 29.03 3.61
C SER A 379 -16.71 28.25 3.53
N PHE A 380 -17.83 28.95 3.58
CA PHE A 380 -19.12 28.35 3.28
C PHE A 380 -20.03 29.34 2.56
N GLU A 381 -20.92 28.81 1.74
CA GLU A 381 -21.89 29.57 0.96
C GLU A 381 -23.26 28.87 1.07
N ILE A 382 -24.34 29.65 0.96
CA ILE A 382 -25.70 29.10 0.94
C ILE A 382 -26.20 29.19 -0.50
N GLU A 383 -26.54 28.05 -1.08
CA GLU A 383 -27.04 27.95 -2.44
C GLU A 383 -28.25 27.02 -2.50
N ASN A 384 -29.37 27.48 -3.06
CA ASN A 384 -30.59 26.67 -3.20
C ASN A 384 -31.04 26.02 -1.87
N SER A 385 -30.83 26.69 -0.74
CA SER A 385 -31.07 26.18 0.62
C SER A 385 -30.12 25.08 1.10
N GLU A 386 -29.04 24.80 0.38
CA GLU A 386 -27.94 23.93 0.81
C GLU A 386 -26.75 24.76 1.30
N ILE A 387 -26.04 24.25 2.30
CA ILE A 387 -24.76 24.81 2.75
C ILE A 387 -23.65 24.11 1.96
N ILE A 388 -22.87 24.88 1.21
CA ILE A 388 -21.72 24.42 0.45
C ILE A 388 -20.44 24.77 1.23
N LEU A 389 -19.55 23.80 1.41
CA LEU A 389 -18.33 23.92 2.20
C LEU A 389 -17.08 24.01 1.30
N GLY A 390 -16.31 25.07 1.46
CA GLY A 390 -14.95 25.18 0.94
C GLY A 390 -13.95 24.38 1.80
N PRO A 391 -12.83 23.90 1.22
CA PRO A 391 -12.32 24.24 -0.12
C PRO A 391 -12.88 23.37 -1.26
N LEU A 392 -13.64 22.31 -0.96
CA LEU A 392 -14.05 21.29 -1.95
C LEU A 392 -15.30 21.64 -2.76
N GLY A 393 -16.13 22.57 -2.27
CA GLY A 393 -17.41 22.91 -2.88
C GLY A 393 -18.48 21.83 -2.68
N TRP A 394 -18.26 20.91 -1.74
CA TRP A 394 -19.19 19.85 -1.42
C TRP A 394 -20.27 20.38 -0.49
N SER A 395 -21.51 19.88 -0.62
CA SER A 395 -22.55 20.23 0.34
C SER A 395 -22.21 19.69 1.73
N VAL A 396 -22.77 20.31 2.78
CA VAL A 396 -22.65 19.83 4.16
C VAL A 396 -23.14 18.38 4.28
N HIS A 397 -24.23 18.04 3.58
CA HIS A 397 -24.78 16.70 3.55
C HIS A 397 -23.84 15.71 2.85
N GLY A 398 -23.30 16.08 1.69
CA GLY A 398 -22.36 15.23 0.96
C GLY A 398 -21.06 15.00 1.72
N THR A 399 -20.50 16.06 2.32
CA THR A 399 -19.23 15.99 3.05
C THR A 399 -19.31 15.05 4.26
N PHE A 400 -20.18 15.34 5.22
CA PHE A 400 -20.27 14.53 6.43
C PHE A 400 -20.94 13.18 6.18
N GLY A 401 -21.87 13.11 5.22
CA GLY A 401 -22.46 11.85 4.78
C GLY A 401 -21.41 10.88 4.24
N THR A 402 -20.42 11.37 3.49
CA THR A 402 -19.33 10.53 2.97
C THR A 402 -18.42 10.02 4.09
N PHE A 403 -18.12 10.83 5.12
CA PHE A 403 -17.32 10.38 6.27
C PHE A 403 -18.02 9.27 7.04
N VAL A 404 -19.33 9.41 7.25
CA VAL A 404 -20.18 8.40 7.90
C VAL A 404 -20.26 7.15 7.04
N ALA A 405 -20.41 7.27 5.72
CA ALA A 405 -20.43 6.14 4.80
C ALA A 405 -19.11 5.35 4.84
N ALA A 406 -17.96 6.02 4.88
CA ALA A 406 -16.66 5.38 5.06
C ALA A 406 -16.57 4.61 6.40
N GLY A 407 -17.17 5.16 7.47
CA GLY A 407 -17.33 4.45 8.73
C GLY A 407 -18.19 3.18 8.58
N PHE A 408 -19.32 3.26 7.87
CA PHE A 408 -20.15 2.08 7.60
C PHE A 408 -19.42 1.01 6.79
N THR A 409 -18.60 1.41 5.82
CA THR A 409 -17.73 0.49 5.08
C THR A 409 -16.76 -0.23 6.02
N GLY A 410 -16.13 0.48 6.95
CA GLY A 410 -15.29 -0.13 7.97
C GLY A 410 -16.04 -1.13 8.86
N ALA A 411 -17.25 -0.76 9.32
CA ALA A 411 -18.12 -1.65 10.09
C ALA A 411 -18.55 -2.91 9.30
N PHE A 412 -18.77 -2.78 7.99
CA PHE A 412 -19.09 -3.90 7.12
C PHE A 412 -17.92 -4.88 6.99
N ILE A 413 -16.68 -4.40 6.84
CA ILE A 413 -15.49 -5.27 6.85
C ILE A 413 -15.35 -5.97 8.21
N ALA A 414 -15.63 -5.28 9.32
CA ALA A 414 -15.63 -5.88 10.64
C ALA A 414 -16.67 -7.01 10.81
N LEU A 415 -17.83 -6.89 10.15
CA LEU A 415 -18.88 -7.91 10.17
C LEU A 415 -18.42 -9.21 9.51
N ILE A 416 -17.69 -9.09 8.40
CA ILE A 416 -17.15 -10.25 7.69
C ILE A 416 -16.00 -10.89 8.50
N SER A 417 -15.18 -10.06 9.15
CA SER A 417 -14.03 -10.52 9.94
C SER A 417 -14.44 -11.31 11.19
N ASP A 418 -15.51 -10.87 11.86
CA ASP A 418 -16.11 -11.51 13.05
C ASP A 418 -17.57 -11.90 12.75
N SER A 419 -17.70 -12.94 11.91
CA SER A 419 -18.98 -13.47 11.46
C SER A 419 -19.80 -14.01 12.65
N PRO A 420 -21.13 -13.81 12.68
CA PRO A 420 -21.97 -14.34 13.75
C PRO A 420 -21.81 -15.86 13.88
N GLU A 421 -21.77 -16.36 15.11
CA GLU A 421 -21.85 -17.81 15.35
C GLU A 421 -23.19 -18.34 14.82
N LEU A 422 -23.13 -19.44 14.06
CA LEU A 422 -24.33 -20.15 13.65
C LEU A 422 -25.00 -20.75 14.90
N PRO A 423 -26.33 -20.82 14.98
CA PRO A 423 -27.01 -21.52 16.05
C PRO A 423 -26.49 -22.97 16.11
N ASN A 424 -26.07 -23.43 17.28
CA ASN A 424 -25.76 -24.83 17.48
C ASN A 424 -27.07 -25.63 17.34
N HIS A 425 -27.34 -26.16 16.15
CA HIS A 425 -28.31 -27.22 15.97
C HIS A 425 -27.69 -28.50 16.56
N SER A 426 -27.76 -28.66 17.87
CA SER A 426 -27.65 -30.00 18.46
C SER A 426 -28.75 -30.83 17.81
N ILE A 427 -28.35 -31.82 17.02
CA ILE A 427 -29.25 -32.85 16.50
C ILE A 427 -29.92 -33.45 17.73
N VAL A 428 -31.19 -33.12 17.93
CA VAL A 428 -32.04 -33.86 18.85
C VAL A 428 -32.19 -35.23 18.19
N SER A 429 -31.43 -36.20 18.69
CA SER A 429 -31.67 -37.61 18.40
C SER A 429 -32.97 -37.98 19.11
N ASP A 430 -34.08 -37.95 18.36
CA ASP A 430 -35.32 -38.63 18.74
C ASP A 430 -35.18 -40.15 18.62
#